data_AF-A0A5M3XEP6-F1
#
_entry.id   AF-A0A5M3XEP6-F1
#
_cell.length_a   1.000
_cell.length_b   1.000
_cell.length_c   1.000
_cell.angle_alpha   90.00
_cell.angle_beta   90.00
_cell.angle_gamma   90.00
#
_symmetry.space_group_name_H-M   'P 1'
#
loop_
_entity.id
_entity.type
_entity.pdbx_description
1 polymer ?
#
loop_
_entity_poly.entity_id
_entity_poly.type
_entity_poly.pdbx_seq_one_letter_code
_entity_poly.pdbx_strand_id
1 'polypeptide(L)'
;MQTLTALNISMLTRLKARLDPTTAERLELRVYDETIRFNILLVDGTTCVVQPYLPAARRVDSPTLVITNDATEAGLFPVFAQVFTSLWERSTPV
;
A
#
# COMPACT_ATOMS: atom_id res chain seq x y z
N MET A 1 -2.33 -18.40 -6.18
CA MET A 1 -1.74 -17.05 -6.16
C MET A 1 -1.49 -16.62 -7.61
N GLN A 2 -1.93 -15.43 -8.03
CA GLN A 2 -1.70 -14.98 -9.41
C GLN A 2 -0.18 -14.84 -9.67
N THR A 3 0.28 -15.20 -10.88
CA THR A 3 1.71 -15.26 -11.23
C THR A 3 2.45 -13.96 -10.95
N LEU A 4 1.79 -12.80 -11.13
CA LEU A 4 2.35 -11.48 -10.86
C LEU A 4 2.55 -11.21 -9.36
N THR A 5 1.60 -11.60 -8.51
CA THR A 5 1.75 -11.45 -7.05
C THR A 5 2.95 -12.25 -6.55
N ALA A 6 3.13 -13.49 -7.03
CA ALA A 6 4.26 -14.34 -6.68
C ALA A 6 5.60 -13.74 -7.12
N LEU A 7 5.64 -13.16 -8.32
CA LEU A 7 6.81 -12.50 -8.86
C LEU A 7 7.17 -11.24 -8.05
N ASN A 8 6.20 -10.38 -7.73
CA ASN A 8 6.41 -9.17 -6.94
C ASN A 8 6.95 -9.50 -5.54
N ILE A 9 6.34 -10.49 -4.87
CA ILE A 9 6.80 -10.98 -3.58
C ILE A 9 8.25 -11.48 -3.69
N SER A 10 8.52 -12.35 -4.67
CA SER A 10 9.87 -12.91 -4.86
C SER A 10 10.93 -11.84 -5.10
N MET A 11 10.61 -10.78 -5.84
CA MET A 11 11.53 -9.66 -6.07
C MET A 11 11.84 -8.91 -4.78
N LEU A 12 10.81 -8.57 -3.98
CA LEU A 12 10.99 -7.85 -2.73
C LEU A 12 11.72 -8.69 -1.66
N THR A 13 11.43 -9.99 -1.57
CA THR A 13 12.15 -10.89 -0.65
C THR A 13 13.64 -10.99 -1.02
N ARG A 14 13.97 -11.07 -2.31
CA ARG A 14 15.37 -11.07 -2.78
C ARG A 14 16.06 -9.74 -2.54
N LEU A 15 15.34 -8.62 -2.70
CA LEU A 15 15.87 -7.29 -2.37
C LEU A 15 16.20 -7.24 -0.88
N LYS A 16 15.26 -7.62 -0.01
CA LYS A 16 15.44 -7.67 1.46
C LYS A 16 16.69 -8.46 1.86
N ALA A 17 16.91 -9.62 1.24
CA ALA A 17 18.08 -10.48 1.51
C ALA A 17 19.43 -9.85 1.11
N ARG A 18 19.43 -8.77 0.31
CA ARG A 18 20.65 -8.06 -0.13
C ARG A 18 20.91 -6.78 0.66
N LEU A 19 19.98 -6.37 1.51
CA LEU A 19 20.15 -5.19 2.37
C LEU A 19 21.01 -5.54 3.58
N ASP A 20 21.65 -4.55 4.18
CA ASP A 20 22.25 -4.74 5.49
C ASP A 20 21.16 -5.06 6.54
N PRO A 21 21.52 -5.70 7.68
CA PRO A 21 20.53 -6.15 8.66
C PRO A 21 19.58 -5.04 9.14
N THR A 22 20.09 -3.84 9.38
CA THR A 22 19.29 -2.73 9.93
C THR A 22 18.29 -2.19 8.92
N THR A 23 18.66 -2.15 7.64
CA THR A 23 17.75 -1.73 6.57
C THR A 23 16.76 -2.85 6.21
N ALA A 24 17.19 -4.11 6.27
CA ALA A 24 16.32 -5.26 6.03
C ALA A 24 15.16 -5.35 7.04
N GLU A 25 15.42 -5.02 8.31
CA GLU A 25 14.39 -4.97 9.36
C GLU A 25 13.31 -3.92 9.08
N ARG A 26 13.66 -2.81 8.42
CA ARG A 26 12.72 -1.72 8.06
C ARG A 26 11.86 -2.04 6.84
N LEU A 27 12.22 -3.06 6.05
CA LEU A 27 11.44 -3.50 4.90
C LEU A 27 10.50 -4.63 5.31
N GLU A 28 9.22 -4.31 5.51
CA GLU A 28 8.18 -5.28 5.82
C GLU A 28 7.34 -5.62 4.58
N LEU A 29 7.03 -6.90 4.41
CA LEU A 29 6.15 -7.38 3.36
C LEU A 29 5.06 -8.23 3.99
N ARG A 30 3.81 -7.92 3.65
CA ARG A 30 2.63 -8.61 4.17
C ARG A 30 1.62 -8.82 3.07
N VAL A 31 0.80 -9.85 3.23
CA VAL A 31 -0.30 -10.21 2.32
C VAL A 31 -1.61 -10.23 3.08
N TYR A 32 -2.70 -9.85 2.40
CA TYR A 32 -4.06 -9.88 2.95
C TYR A 32 -5.00 -10.48 1.91
N ASP A 33 -6.04 -11.16 2.36
CA ASP A 33 -7.03 -11.82 1.50
C ASP A 33 -8.38 -11.08 1.58
N GLU A 34 -8.38 -9.84 1.08
CA GLU A 34 -9.58 -9.00 1.01
C GLU A 34 -9.67 -8.31 -0.35
N THR A 35 -10.88 -7.84 -0.70
CA THR A 35 -11.08 -7.08 -1.94
C THR A 35 -10.33 -5.75 -1.88
N ILE A 36 -9.34 -5.58 -2.75
CA ILE A 36 -8.61 -4.32 -2.90
C ILE A 36 -9.54 -3.26 -3.48
N ARG A 37 -9.80 -2.20 -2.70
CA ARG A 37 -10.57 -1.04 -3.16
C ARG A 37 -9.70 0.14 -3.57
N PHE A 38 -8.47 0.20 -3.06
CA PHE A 38 -7.53 1.28 -3.30
C PHE A 38 -6.11 0.75 -3.36
N ASN A 39 -5.30 1.34 -4.23
CA ASN A 39 -3.86 1.40 -4.05
C ASN A 39 -3.57 2.67 -3.23
N ILE A 40 -2.82 2.53 -2.13
CA ILE A 40 -2.52 3.61 -1.19
C ILE A 40 -1.01 3.66 -0.99
N LEU A 41 -0.43 4.84 -1.19
CA LEU A 41 0.96 5.16 -0.87
C LEU A 41 1.00 6.33 0.10
N LEU A 42 1.70 6.16 1.23
CA LEU A 42 1.93 7.18 2.24
C LEU A 42 3.43 7.51 2.27
N VAL A 43 3.78 8.78 2.20
CA VAL A 43 5.17 9.26 2.20
C VAL A 43 5.36 10.28 3.30
N ASP A 44 6.32 10.02 4.18
CA ASP A 44 6.80 10.90 5.26
C ASP A 44 5.70 11.49 6.16
N GLY A 45 4.54 10.82 6.27
CA GLY A 45 3.39 11.34 7.02
C GLY A 45 2.76 12.61 6.46
N THR A 46 3.18 13.06 5.27
CA THR A 46 2.79 14.36 4.68
C THR A 46 2.09 14.22 3.34
N THR A 47 2.36 13.15 2.59
CA THR A 47 1.78 12.94 1.26
C THR A 47 1.08 11.60 1.20
N CYS A 48 -0.15 11.59 0.69
CA CYS A 48 -0.91 10.38 0.41
C CYS A 48 -1.30 10.36 -1.08
N VAL A 49 -0.96 9.28 -1.77
CA VAL A 49 -1.41 9.01 -3.14
C VAL A 49 -2.39 7.85 -3.10
N VAL A 50 -3.58 8.07 -3.64
CA VAL A 50 -4.66 7.08 -3.64
C VAL A 50 -5.18 6.88 -5.05
N GLN A 51 -5.28 5.62 -5.46
CA GLN A 51 -5.91 5.23 -6.71
C GLN A 51 -6.99 4.16 -6.43
N PRO A 52 -8.28 4.44 -6.66
CA PRO A 52 -9.33 3.44 -6.46
C PRO A 52 -9.23 2.32 -7.50
N TYR A 53 -9.68 1.13 -7.12
CA TYR A 53 -9.93 0.06 -8.07
C TYR A 53 -11.38 0.17 -8.55
N LEU A 54 -11.61 0.32 -9.85
CA LEU A 54 -12.95 0.46 -10.44
C LEU A 54 -13.43 -0.88 -11.04
N PRO A 55 -14.23 -1.69 -10.32
CA PRO A 55 -14.56 -3.05 -10.74
C PRO A 55 -15.48 -3.09 -11.97
N ALA A 56 -16.35 -2.09 -12.10
CA ALA A 56 -17.32 -1.95 -13.19
C ALA A 56 -16.74 -1.25 -14.43
N ALA A 57 -15.58 -0.60 -14.30
CA ALA A 57 -14.91 0.13 -15.38
C ALA A 57 -13.49 -0.42 -15.63
N ARG A 58 -13.36 -1.75 -15.63
CA ARG A 58 -12.09 -2.41 -15.96
C ARG A 58 -11.63 -1.95 -17.35
N ARG A 59 -10.37 -1.51 -17.45
CA ARG A 59 -9.68 -0.88 -18.62
C ARG A 59 -9.82 0.64 -18.75
N VAL A 60 -10.55 1.29 -17.86
CA VAL A 60 -10.54 2.75 -17.75
C VAL A 60 -9.46 3.16 -16.75
N ASP A 61 -8.70 4.20 -17.08
CA ASP A 61 -7.75 4.78 -16.14
C ASP A 61 -8.49 5.27 -14.89
N SER A 62 -8.10 4.72 -13.75
CA SER A 62 -8.68 5.13 -12.48
C SER A 62 -8.06 6.47 -12.03
N PRO A 63 -8.85 7.43 -11.55
CA PRO A 63 -8.33 8.72 -11.10
C PRO A 63 -7.33 8.54 -9.96
N THR A 64 -6.22 9.27 -10.00
CA THR A 64 -5.24 9.30 -8.91
C THR A 64 -5.39 10.59 -8.13
N LEU A 65 -5.63 10.47 -6.82
CA LEU A 65 -5.70 11.58 -5.89
C LEU A 65 -4.33 11.77 -5.23
N VAL A 66 -3.82 13.00 -5.23
CA VAL A 66 -2.65 13.40 -4.45
C VAL A 66 -3.12 14.30 -3.34
N ILE A 67 -2.92 13.86 -2.11
CA ILE A 67 -3.44 14.50 -0.90
C ILE A 67 -2.25 14.94 -0.05
N THR A 68 -2.20 16.22 0.29
CA THR A 68 -1.24 16.76 1.26
C THR A 68 -1.87 16.74 2.64
N ASN A 69 -1.13 16.30 3.65
CA ASN A 69 -1.52 16.39 5.04
C ASN A 69 -1.35 17.84 5.50
N ASP A 70 -2.45 18.55 5.70
CA ASP A 70 -2.49 19.91 6.24
C ASP A 70 -2.68 19.93 7.77
N ALA A 71 -2.48 18.77 8.43
CA ALA A 71 -2.70 18.55 9.86
C ALA A 71 -4.15 18.81 10.34
N THR A 72 -5.13 18.82 9.42
CA THR A 72 -6.54 18.87 9.79
C THR A 72 -7.07 17.47 10.10
N GLU A 73 -7.69 17.28 11.27
CA GLU A 73 -8.29 15.98 11.64
C GLU A 73 -9.45 15.57 10.72
N ALA A 74 -10.05 16.52 10.01
CA ALA A 74 -11.16 16.30 9.08
C ALA A 74 -10.72 16.10 7.61
N GLY A 75 -9.41 16.02 7.34
CA GLY A 75 -8.87 15.87 5.99
C GLY A 75 -8.99 14.46 5.41
N LEU A 76 -8.73 14.32 4.11
CA LEU A 76 -8.70 13.00 3.45
C LEU A 76 -7.46 12.17 3.83
N PHE A 77 -6.37 12.81 4.26
CA PHE A 77 -5.15 12.10 4.66
C PHE A 77 -5.39 11.10 5.81
N PRO A 78 -5.93 11.52 6.99
CA PRO A 78 -6.18 10.59 8.10
C PRO A 78 -7.14 9.46 7.71
N VAL A 79 -8.10 9.71 6.81
CA VAL A 79 -9.04 8.69 6.32
C VAL A 79 -8.29 7.56 5.61
N PHE A 80 -7.44 7.89 4.63
CA PHE A 80 -6.72 6.85 3.87
C PHE A 80 -5.57 6.22 4.66
N ALA A 81 -4.96 6.98 5.58
CA ALA A 81 -4.03 6.42 6.55
C ALA A 81 -4.69 5.34 7.42
N GLN A 82 -5.90 5.60 7.93
CA GLN A 82 -6.66 4.61 8.71
C GLN A 82 -7.03 3.39 7.87
N VAL A 83 -7.41 3.56 6.60
CA VAL A 83 -7.69 2.44 5.69
C VAL A 83 -6.45 1.55 5.51
N PHE A 84 -5.29 2.16 5.28
CA PHE A 84 -4.02 1.43 5.19
C PHE A 84 -3.72 0.66 6.47
N THR A 85 -3.73 1.34 7.62
CA THR A 85 -3.44 0.72 8.93
C THR A 85 -4.37 -0.45 9.21
N SER A 86 -5.66 -0.28 8.95
CA SER A 86 -6.65 -1.34 9.17
C SER A 86 -6.37 -2.59 8.33
N LEU A 87 -5.96 -2.43 7.07
CA LEU A 87 -5.56 -3.56 6.21
C LEU A 87 -4.24 -4.18 6.65
N TRP A 88 -3.28 -3.34 7.06
CA TRP A 88 -1.97 -3.78 7.55
C TRP A 88 -2.09 -4.64 8.80
N GLU A 89 -2.89 -4.25 9.78
CA GLU A 89 -3.11 -4.98 11.03
C GLU A 89 -3.71 -6.38 10.79
N ARG A 90 -4.55 -6.54 9.75
CA ARG A 90 -5.18 -7.82 9.40
C ARG A 90 -4.35 -8.67 8.44
N SER A 91 -3.26 -8.13 7.90
CA SER A 91 -2.40 -8.84 6.96
C SER A 91 -1.47 -9.83 7.66
N THR A 92 -0.99 -10.84 6.94
CA THR A 92 0.00 -11.82 7.42
C THR A 92 1.38 -11.52 6.84
N PRO A 93 2.46 -11.62 7.63
CA PRO A 93 3.82 -11.53 7.09
C PRO A 93 4.06 -12.57 5.99
N VAL A 94 4.88 -12.22 5.00
CA VAL A 94 5.41 -13.16 4.00
C VAL A 94 6.59 -13.94 4.56
#